data_AF-V2TVC0-F1
#
_entry.id   AF-V2TVC0-F1
#
_cell.length_a   1.000
_cell.length_b   1.000
_cell.length_c   1.000
_cell.angle_alpha   90.00
_cell.angle_beta   90.00
_cell.angle_gamma   90.00
#
_symmetry.space_group_name_H-M   'P 1'
#
loop_
_entity.id
_entity.type
_entity.pdbx_description
1 polymer ?
#
loop_
_entity_poly.entity_id
_entity_poly.type
_entity_poly.pdbx_seq_one_letter_code
_entity_poly.pdbx_strand_id
1 'polypeptide(L)'
;MSQAQLQELKKHLWNIANDLRGTMGADEFRDYILGFIFYKYLSEKTVNFANALLQEEGINEPYYQLDESNAEHLEFIEAIQDNGIEDVGFALAPKQLFHTLAERGRQADGFILDDLTNTFKAIEQSTAGTDSENDFANLFEDLDLNSTKLGSNATDRNTLVTKVLSHLDKIDFDLSNTESDVLGDAYEYLIGEFASGAGKKAGEFYTPQAVSTLLAKIVTHGKTQLRSVYDPTCGSGSLLLRVKREVKDVDMIYGQEMNRTTYNLARMNMILHDVHFSKFDIKQDNTLTKSLKLWSQIRPSLPIGQPILCFYRMIVFHLTVNLPQKPKQIWLLYSTCCINLMKMARWQWFFHMVYCSEAQVKVRFVSTSLKK
;
A
#
# COMPACT_ATOMS: atom_id res chain seq x y z
N MET A 1 5.97 19.44 6.11
CA MET A 1 6.33 20.11 4.82
C MET A 1 5.15 20.93 4.31
N SER A 2 5.40 22.05 3.62
CA SER A 2 4.34 22.87 3.01
C SER A 2 3.62 22.16 1.85
N GLN A 3 2.36 22.53 1.56
CA GLN A 3 1.64 22.02 0.37
C GLN A 3 2.42 22.23 -0.93
N ALA A 4 3.24 23.28 -1.03
CA ALA A 4 4.09 23.53 -2.19
C ALA A 4 5.17 22.46 -2.37
N GLN A 5 5.84 22.07 -1.27
CA GLN A 5 6.85 21.01 -1.29
C GLN A 5 6.25 19.64 -1.64
N LEU A 6 5.04 19.32 -1.17
CA LEU A 6 4.34 18.09 -1.56
C LEU A 6 4.03 18.06 -3.07
N GLN A 7 3.59 19.19 -3.65
CA GLN A 7 3.32 19.28 -5.09
C GLN A 7 4.60 19.15 -5.91
N GLU A 8 5.69 19.74 -5.44
CA GLU A 8 7.01 19.60 -6.06
C GLU A 8 7.49 18.15 -6.03
N LEU A 9 7.39 17.47 -4.88
CA LEU A 9 7.73 16.05 -4.74
C LEU A 9 6.91 15.18 -5.68
N LYS A 10 5.59 15.36 -5.72
CA LYS A 10 4.67 14.65 -6.64
C LYS A 10 5.08 14.82 -8.09
N LYS A 11 5.33 16.06 -8.51
CA LYS A 11 5.75 16.39 -9.87
C LYS A 11 7.11 15.77 -10.18
N HIS A 12 8.05 15.81 -9.25
CA HIS A 12 9.40 15.29 -9.45
C HIS A 12 9.37 13.75 -9.61
N LEU A 13 8.67 13.03 -8.72
CA LEU A 13 8.54 11.58 -8.82
C LEU A 13 7.81 11.16 -10.11
N TRP A 14 6.76 11.88 -10.51
CA TRP A 14 6.06 11.61 -11.77
C TRP A 14 6.92 11.88 -13.00
N ASN A 15 7.74 12.94 -12.99
CA ASN A 15 8.68 13.23 -14.07
C ASN A 15 9.74 12.13 -14.19
N ILE A 16 10.32 11.68 -13.07
CA ILE A 16 11.24 10.55 -13.06
C ILE A 16 10.58 9.33 -13.69
N ALA A 17 9.32 9.04 -13.34
CA ALA A 17 8.61 7.91 -13.92
C ALA A 17 8.42 8.03 -15.44
N ASN A 18 8.05 9.21 -15.94
CA ASN A 18 7.86 9.44 -17.37
C ASN A 18 9.16 9.44 -18.17
N ASP A 19 10.23 10.01 -17.61
CA ASP A 19 11.52 10.14 -18.28
C ASP A 19 12.28 8.81 -18.33
N LEU A 20 12.06 7.95 -17.33
CA LEU A 20 12.79 6.70 -17.17
C LEU A 20 12.03 5.46 -17.65
N ARG A 21 10.71 5.50 -17.85
CA ARG A 21 9.98 4.33 -18.37
C ARG A 21 10.43 3.89 -19.78
N GLY A 22 11.12 4.75 -20.52
CA GLY A 22 11.59 4.43 -21.87
C GLY A 22 10.44 4.05 -22.80
N THR A 23 10.51 2.86 -23.38
CA THR A 23 9.47 2.29 -24.27
C THR A 23 8.38 1.51 -23.53
N MET A 24 8.50 1.33 -22.21
CA MET A 24 7.53 0.58 -21.41
C MET A 24 6.22 1.36 -21.27
N GLY A 25 5.11 0.61 -21.20
CA GLY A 25 3.82 1.19 -20.84
C GLY A 25 3.84 1.73 -19.40
N ALA A 26 3.03 2.76 -19.13
CA ALA A 26 2.94 3.35 -17.78
C ALA A 26 2.55 2.31 -16.72
N ASP A 27 1.60 1.42 -17.05
CA ASP A 27 1.17 0.31 -16.18
C ASP A 27 2.29 -0.67 -15.87
N GLU A 28 3.21 -0.90 -16.81
CA GLU A 28 4.30 -1.85 -16.66
C GLU A 28 5.45 -1.26 -15.84
N PHE A 29 5.71 0.04 -15.99
CA PHE A 29 6.75 0.72 -15.25
C PHE A 29 6.33 1.06 -13.81
N ARG A 30 5.02 1.15 -13.55
CA ARG A 30 4.42 1.42 -12.24
C ARG A 30 5.02 0.54 -11.14
N ASP A 31 5.06 -0.77 -11.36
CA ASP A 31 5.45 -1.72 -10.31
C ASP A 31 6.94 -1.52 -9.94
N TYR A 32 7.78 -1.20 -10.92
CA TYR A 32 9.19 -0.87 -10.70
C TYR A 32 9.39 0.41 -9.90
N ILE A 33 8.78 1.52 -10.34
CA ILE A 33 9.00 2.80 -9.68
C ILE A 33 8.42 2.83 -8.27
N LEU A 34 7.24 2.25 -8.06
CA LEU A 34 6.62 2.16 -6.75
C LEU A 34 7.45 1.28 -5.81
N GLY A 35 7.93 0.13 -6.30
CA GLY A 35 8.83 -0.74 -5.54
C GLY A 35 10.15 -0.07 -5.16
N PHE A 36 10.76 0.69 -6.06
CA PHE A 36 12.00 1.42 -5.75
C PHE A 36 11.80 2.59 -4.79
N ILE A 37 10.68 3.31 -4.89
CA ILE A 37 10.31 4.35 -3.90
C ILE A 37 10.11 3.71 -2.52
N PHE A 38 9.43 2.57 -2.47
CA PHE A 38 9.22 1.83 -1.22
C PHE A 38 10.54 1.32 -0.62
N TYR A 39 11.43 0.74 -1.44
CA TYR A 39 12.76 0.35 -0.99
C TYR A 39 13.57 1.54 -0.45
N LYS A 40 13.52 2.70 -1.12
CA LYS A 40 14.14 3.94 -0.62
C LYS A 40 13.59 4.34 0.75
N TYR A 41 12.26 4.30 0.92
CA TYR A 41 11.62 4.57 2.20
C TYR A 41 12.13 3.65 3.32
N LEU A 42 12.21 2.33 3.07
CA LEU A 42 12.72 1.37 4.05
C LEU A 42 14.18 1.66 4.43
N SER A 43 15.00 1.99 3.44
CA SER A 43 16.40 2.35 3.67
C SER A 43 16.55 3.60 4.53
N GLU A 44 15.79 4.67 4.25
CA GLU A 44 15.88 5.91 5.03
C GLU A 44 15.29 5.73 6.44
N LYS A 45 14.23 4.93 6.59
CA LYS A 45 13.70 4.55 7.90
C LYS A 45 14.75 3.81 8.73
N THR A 46 15.48 2.88 8.11
CA THR A 46 16.60 2.17 8.75
C THR A 46 17.69 3.13 9.17
N VAL A 47 18.13 4.04 8.29
CA VAL A 47 19.19 5.02 8.60
C VAL A 47 18.77 5.93 9.76
N ASN A 48 17.53 6.42 9.77
CA ASN A 48 17.05 7.27 10.86
C ASN A 48 16.99 6.53 12.19
N PHE A 49 16.46 5.30 12.18
CA PHE A 49 16.41 4.45 13.36
C PHE A 49 17.81 4.13 13.90
N ALA A 50 18.69 3.66 13.02
CA ALA A 50 20.06 3.30 13.36
C ALA A 50 20.87 4.49 13.88
N ASN A 51 20.78 5.65 13.22
CA ASN A 51 21.48 6.85 13.65
C ASN A 51 20.98 7.37 15.00
N ALA A 52 19.69 7.20 15.32
CA ALA A 52 19.18 7.55 16.64
C ALA A 52 19.81 6.68 17.73
N LEU A 53 19.88 5.37 17.52
CA LEU A 53 20.52 4.43 18.46
C LEU A 53 22.03 4.69 18.60
N LEU A 54 22.73 4.91 17.49
CA LEU A 54 24.17 5.22 17.50
C LEU A 54 24.46 6.50 18.28
N GLN A 55 23.61 7.53 18.15
CA GLN A 55 23.76 8.78 18.90
C GLN A 55 23.58 8.59 20.41
N GLU A 56 22.67 7.69 20.84
CA GLU A 56 22.48 7.36 22.26
C GLU A 56 23.73 6.70 22.86
N GLU A 57 24.43 5.87 22.07
CA GLU A 57 25.71 5.24 22.43
C GLU A 57 26.93 6.18 22.26
N GLY A 58 26.71 7.42 21.85
CA GLY A 58 27.77 8.43 21.66
C GLY A 58 28.60 8.26 20.37
N ILE A 59 28.12 7.46 19.43
CA ILE A 59 28.74 7.24 18.12
C ILE A 59 28.20 8.29 17.14
N ASN A 60 29.10 9.12 16.61
CA ASN A 60 28.76 10.18 15.67
C ASN A 60 28.91 9.76 14.19
N GLU A 61 29.39 8.55 13.93
CA GLU A 61 29.49 8.01 12.59
C GLU A 61 28.11 7.55 12.11
N PRO A 62 27.64 7.99 10.93
CA PRO A 62 26.33 7.59 10.44
C PRO A 62 26.33 6.11 10.03
N TYR A 63 25.19 5.46 10.19
CA TYR A 63 25.02 4.02 9.98
C TYR A 63 25.53 3.51 8.62
N TYR A 64 25.36 4.30 7.55
CA TYR A 64 25.81 3.93 6.21
C TYR A 64 27.34 3.92 6.03
N GLN A 65 28.11 4.46 6.98
CA GLN A 65 29.57 4.44 6.98
C GLN A 65 30.15 3.26 7.77
N LEU A 66 29.32 2.55 8.54
CA LEU A 66 29.78 1.39 9.30
C LEU A 66 30.26 0.27 8.37
N ASP A 67 31.53 -0.08 8.51
CA ASP A 67 32.21 -1.16 7.80
C ASP A 67 31.93 -2.54 8.42
N GLU A 68 31.23 -3.41 7.69
CA GLU A 68 30.95 -4.81 8.09
C GLU A 68 32.20 -5.68 8.28
N SER A 69 33.38 -5.26 7.79
CA SER A 69 34.65 -5.97 8.00
C SER A 69 35.36 -5.59 9.30
N ASN A 70 34.93 -4.51 9.95
CA ASN A 70 35.44 -4.09 11.25
C ASN A 70 34.65 -4.79 12.38
N ALA A 71 35.36 -5.48 13.28
CA ALA A 71 34.76 -6.21 14.38
C ALA A 71 33.96 -5.31 15.35
N GLU A 72 34.42 -4.08 15.59
CA GLU A 72 33.71 -3.13 16.47
C GLU A 72 32.41 -2.66 15.81
N HIS A 73 32.44 -2.37 14.51
CA HIS A 73 31.25 -1.97 13.76
C HIS A 73 30.24 -3.10 13.65
N LEU A 74 30.71 -4.34 13.52
CA LEU A 74 29.85 -5.52 13.39
C LEU A 74 28.94 -5.68 14.61
N GLU A 75 29.45 -5.47 15.83
CA GLU A 75 28.63 -5.52 17.05
C GLU A 75 27.49 -4.49 17.02
N PHE A 76 27.76 -3.25 16.57
CA PHE A 76 26.73 -2.23 16.43
C PHE A 76 25.73 -2.55 15.32
N ILE A 77 26.20 -3.06 14.17
CA ILE A 77 25.34 -3.43 13.05
C ILE A 77 24.38 -4.54 13.49
N GLU A 78 24.88 -5.61 14.12
CA GLU A 78 24.04 -6.71 14.61
C GLU A 78 23.01 -6.22 15.63
N ALA A 79 23.42 -5.42 16.61
CA ALA A 79 22.50 -4.86 17.60
C ALA A 79 21.41 -3.98 16.94
N ILE A 80 21.78 -3.11 16.00
CA ILE A 80 20.82 -2.26 15.28
C ILE A 80 19.84 -3.09 14.45
N GLN A 81 20.32 -4.18 13.83
CA GLN A 81 19.46 -5.07 13.05
C GLN A 81 18.45 -5.79 13.94
N ASP A 82 18.89 -6.32 15.10
CA ASP A 82 18.00 -6.98 16.06
C ASP A 82 16.92 -6.02 16.58
N ASN A 83 17.31 -4.82 17.02
CA ASN A 83 16.37 -3.79 17.46
C ASN A 83 15.46 -3.32 16.31
N GLY A 84 15.98 -3.25 15.07
CA GLY A 84 15.20 -2.88 13.89
C GLY A 84 14.11 -3.89 13.56
N ILE A 85 14.38 -5.19 13.72
CA ILE A 85 13.38 -6.24 13.54
C ILE A 85 12.27 -6.12 14.59
N GLU A 86 12.60 -5.80 15.84
CA GLU A 86 11.62 -5.67 16.93
C GLU A 86 10.75 -4.40 16.79
N ASP A 87 11.37 -3.24 16.60
CA ASP A 87 10.69 -1.94 16.65
C ASP A 87 10.14 -1.48 15.29
N VAL A 88 10.87 -1.78 14.22
CA VAL A 88 10.54 -1.33 12.86
C VAL A 88 9.90 -2.45 12.04
N GLY A 89 10.23 -3.71 12.35
CA GLY A 89 9.70 -4.89 11.69
C GLY A 89 10.56 -5.42 10.55
N PHE A 90 11.75 -4.89 10.29
CA PHE A 90 12.70 -5.39 9.29
C PHE A 90 14.11 -4.83 9.56
N ALA A 91 15.12 -5.42 8.92
CA ALA A 91 16.49 -4.95 9.02
C ALA A 91 17.20 -4.84 7.65
N LEU A 92 18.12 -3.87 7.56
CA LEU A 92 19.01 -3.67 6.42
C LEU A 92 20.44 -3.43 6.92
N ALA A 93 21.42 -4.08 6.28
CA ALA A 93 22.84 -3.81 6.51
C ALA A 93 23.31 -2.54 5.78
N PRO A 94 24.43 -1.91 6.17
CA PRO A 94 24.96 -0.71 5.51
C PRO A 94 25.16 -0.87 3.99
N LYS A 95 25.63 -2.04 3.53
CA LYS A 95 25.80 -2.32 2.08
C LYS A 95 24.49 -2.45 1.31
N GLN A 96 23.39 -2.69 2.02
CA GLN A 96 22.04 -2.90 1.47
C GLN A 96 21.19 -1.63 1.53
N LEU A 97 21.78 -0.49 1.89
CA LEU A 97 21.06 0.78 1.89
C LEU A 97 20.89 1.30 0.46
N PHE A 98 19.79 2.02 0.22
CA PHE A 98 19.44 2.61 -1.06
C PHE A 98 20.54 3.52 -1.59
N HIS A 99 21.02 4.43 -0.74
CA HIS A 99 22.10 5.37 -1.08
C HIS A 99 23.38 4.63 -1.47
N THR A 100 23.76 3.60 -0.69
CA THR A 100 24.95 2.77 -0.95
C THR A 100 24.87 2.07 -2.32
N LEU A 101 23.74 1.45 -2.64
CA LEU A 101 23.54 0.82 -3.95
C LEU A 101 23.49 1.84 -5.09
N ALA A 102 22.89 3.02 -4.86
CA ALA A 102 22.82 4.10 -5.84
C ALA A 102 24.21 4.66 -6.16
N GLU A 103 25.05 4.91 -5.15
CA GLU A 103 26.45 5.35 -5.33
C GLU A 103 27.27 4.32 -6.09
N ARG A 104 27.16 3.04 -5.71
CA ARG A 104 27.89 1.97 -6.40
C ARG A 104 27.43 1.82 -7.85
N GLY A 105 26.14 1.99 -8.14
CA GLY A 105 25.62 2.01 -9.50
C GLY A 105 26.15 3.19 -10.33
N ARG A 106 26.41 4.35 -9.72
CA ARG A 106 26.99 5.52 -10.42
C ARG A 106 28.43 5.31 -10.90
N GLN A 107 29.14 4.31 -10.38
CA GLN A 107 30.51 4.00 -10.78
C GLN A 107 30.55 3.45 -12.22
N ALA A 108 31.68 3.65 -12.91
CA ALA A 108 31.81 3.31 -14.33
C ALA A 108 31.52 1.82 -14.65
N ASP A 109 31.92 0.92 -13.75
CA ASP A 109 31.69 -0.53 -13.85
C ASP A 109 30.65 -1.03 -12.82
N GLY A 110 29.80 -0.12 -12.31
CA GLY A 110 28.83 -0.42 -11.26
C GLY A 110 27.72 -1.36 -11.74
N PHE A 111 27.79 -2.63 -11.35
CA PHE A 111 26.73 -3.60 -11.57
C PHE A 111 26.03 -3.94 -10.25
N ILE A 112 24.72 -3.71 -10.17
CA ILE A 112 23.98 -3.76 -8.90
C ILE A 112 22.73 -4.65 -8.93
N LEU A 113 22.37 -5.25 -10.06
CA LEU A 113 21.13 -6.04 -10.18
C LEU A 113 21.08 -7.24 -9.23
N ASP A 114 22.21 -7.95 -9.09
CA ASP A 114 22.30 -9.12 -8.21
C ASP A 114 22.23 -8.69 -6.74
N ASP A 115 22.92 -7.62 -6.36
CA ASP A 115 22.85 -7.10 -4.99
C ASP A 115 21.48 -6.54 -4.65
N LEU A 116 20.79 -5.89 -5.60
CA LEU A 116 19.44 -5.40 -5.40
C LEU A 116 18.45 -6.57 -5.21
N THR A 117 18.60 -7.62 -6.03
CA THR A 117 17.84 -8.87 -5.88
C THR A 117 18.10 -9.53 -4.53
N ASN A 118 19.36 -9.57 -4.09
CA ASN A 118 19.74 -10.12 -2.79
C ASN A 118 19.28 -9.25 -1.64
N THR A 119 19.24 -7.93 -1.81
CA THR A 119 18.73 -6.97 -0.82
C THR A 119 17.24 -7.18 -0.60
N PHE A 120 16.44 -7.28 -1.67
CA PHE A 120 15.01 -7.57 -1.53
C PHE A 120 14.76 -8.89 -0.81
N LYS A 121 15.51 -9.95 -1.16
CA LYS A 121 15.44 -11.22 -0.43
C LYS A 121 15.85 -11.10 1.03
N ALA A 122 16.87 -10.31 1.34
CA ALA A 122 17.35 -10.11 2.70
C ALA A 122 16.32 -9.37 3.56
N ILE A 123 15.59 -8.39 3.01
CA ILE A 123 14.47 -7.74 3.70
C ILE A 123 13.42 -8.80 4.08
N GLU A 124 13.00 -9.62 3.13
CA GLU A 124 12.00 -10.69 3.40
C GLU A 124 12.51 -11.74 4.38
N GLN A 125 13.80 -12.06 4.35
CA GLN A 125 14.42 -13.02 5.28
C GLN A 125 14.61 -12.46 6.69
N SER A 126 14.83 -11.15 6.83
CA SER A 126 15.00 -10.49 8.13
C SER A 126 13.75 -10.60 9.01
N THR A 127 12.59 -10.81 8.40
CA THR A 127 11.30 -10.92 9.09
C THR A 127 10.83 -12.35 9.29
N ALA A 128 11.62 -13.34 8.86
CA ALA A 128 11.24 -14.74 8.96
C ALA A 128 11.14 -15.19 10.43
N GLY A 129 9.98 -15.70 10.83
CA GLY A 129 9.70 -16.14 12.19
C GLY A 129 9.31 -15.02 13.17
N THR A 130 9.13 -13.79 12.69
CA THR A 130 8.75 -12.63 13.50
C THR A 130 7.28 -12.25 13.26
N ASP A 131 6.75 -11.32 14.06
CA ASP A 131 5.37 -10.84 13.91
C ASP A 131 5.14 -10.07 12.59
N SER A 132 6.20 -9.54 11.97
CA SER A 132 6.14 -8.81 10.70
C SER A 132 6.32 -9.69 9.45
N GLU A 133 6.54 -11.02 9.61
CA GLU A 133 6.81 -11.95 8.51
C GLU A 133 5.80 -11.80 7.36
N ASN A 134 4.50 -11.81 7.70
CA ASN A 134 3.42 -11.79 6.72
C ASN A 134 3.32 -10.47 5.94
N ASP A 135 3.85 -9.37 6.50
CA ASP A 135 3.79 -8.06 5.86
C ASP A 135 4.88 -7.87 4.80
N PHE A 136 6.00 -8.59 4.96
CA PHE A 136 7.14 -8.55 4.03
C PHE A 136 7.24 -9.79 3.13
N ALA A 137 6.61 -10.91 3.47
CA ALA A 137 6.68 -12.13 2.66
C ALA A 137 6.23 -11.89 1.20
N ASN A 138 7.13 -12.19 0.25
CA ASN A 138 6.95 -11.99 -1.19
C ASN A 138 6.55 -10.55 -1.57
N LEU A 139 6.94 -9.55 -0.78
CA LEU A 139 6.52 -8.17 -1.02
C LEU A 139 7.14 -7.60 -2.30
N PHE A 140 8.35 -8.03 -2.67
CA PHE A 140 9.08 -7.52 -3.84
C PHE A 140 9.00 -8.41 -5.08
N GLU A 141 8.15 -9.44 -5.10
CA GLU A 141 8.09 -10.41 -6.20
C GLU A 141 7.76 -9.81 -7.58
N ASP A 142 7.00 -8.71 -7.60
CA ASP A 142 6.52 -8.08 -8.83
C ASP A 142 7.65 -7.26 -9.50
N LEU A 143 8.76 -7.04 -8.79
CA LEU A 143 9.96 -6.37 -9.28
C LEU A 143 10.89 -7.36 -9.99
N ASP A 144 10.51 -7.78 -11.19
CA ASP A 144 11.35 -8.62 -12.02
C ASP A 144 12.50 -7.82 -12.66
N LEU A 145 13.62 -7.72 -11.95
CA LEU A 145 14.86 -7.08 -12.44
C LEU A 145 15.47 -7.79 -13.66
N ASN A 146 15.02 -9.01 -13.98
CA ASN A 146 15.45 -9.75 -15.15
C ASN A 146 14.56 -9.56 -16.38
N SER A 147 13.46 -8.81 -16.25
CA SER A 147 12.49 -8.60 -17.33
C SER A 147 13.13 -8.00 -18.59
N THR A 148 12.79 -8.56 -19.74
CA THR A 148 13.19 -8.01 -21.05
C THR A 148 12.58 -6.64 -21.34
N LYS A 149 11.57 -6.23 -20.55
CA LYS A 149 10.96 -4.89 -20.64
C LYS A 149 11.89 -3.80 -20.11
N LEU A 150 12.74 -4.13 -19.12
CA LEU A 150 13.74 -3.20 -18.58
C LEU A 150 14.94 -2.99 -19.52
N GLY A 151 15.20 -3.95 -20.41
CA GLY A 151 16.33 -3.91 -21.33
C GLY A 151 16.57 -5.23 -22.02
N SER A 152 17.25 -5.19 -23.17
CA SER A 152 17.46 -6.38 -24.01
C SER A 152 18.50 -7.36 -23.44
N ASN A 153 19.41 -6.85 -22.61
CA ASN A 153 20.51 -7.60 -22.01
C ASN A 153 20.75 -7.12 -20.56
N ALA A 154 21.66 -7.77 -19.82
CA ALA A 154 21.94 -7.42 -18.41
C ALA A 154 22.47 -5.99 -18.22
N THR A 155 23.32 -5.51 -19.13
CA THR A 155 23.89 -4.18 -19.08
C THR A 155 22.83 -3.10 -19.28
N ASP A 156 21.93 -3.28 -20.26
CA ASP A 156 20.82 -2.34 -20.50
C ASP A 156 19.91 -2.25 -19.26
N ARG A 157 19.54 -3.40 -18.69
CA ARG A 157 18.70 -3.49 -17.48
C ARG A 157 19.37 -2.79 -16.29
N ASN A 158 20.66 -3.06 -16.07
CA ASN A 158 21.44 -2.43 -15.00
C ASN A 158 21.54 -0.92 -15.19
N THR A 159 21.74 -0.46 -16.42
CA THR A 159 21.82 0.97 -16.76
C THR A 159 20.51 1.68 -16.41
N LEU A 160 19.37 1.09 -16.79
CA LEU A 160 18.07 1.68 -16.49
C LEU A 160 17.80 1.73 -14.99
N VAL A 161 18.00 0.61 -14.27
CA VAL A 161 17.78 0.52 -12.82
C VAL A 161 18.68 1.51 -12.08
N THR A 162 19.96 1.55 -12.42
CA THR A 162 20.93 2.51 -11.84
C THR A 162 20.51 3.96 -12.06
N LYS A 163 19.99 4.27 -13.26
CA LYS A 163 19.49 5.61 -13.56
C LYS A 163 18.29 5.95 -12.67
N VAL A 164 17.35 5.03 -12.48
CA VAL A 164 16.20 5.22 -11.57
C VAL A 164 16.67 5.45 -10.14
N LEU A 165 17.54 4.58 -9.63
CA LEU A 165 18.10 4.70 -8.27
C LEU A 165 18.82 6.05 -8.10
N SER A 166 19.66 6.45 -9.05
CA SER A 166 20.41 7.72 -9.00
C SER A 166 19.52 8.96 -9.04
N HIS A 167 18.36 8.89 -9.71
CA HIS A 167 17.40 9.99 -9.72
C HIS A 167 16.61 10.07 -8.41
N LEU A 168 16.17 8.92 -7.89
CA LEU A 168 15.46 8.84 -6.62
C LEU A 168 16.35 9.24 -5.44
N ASP A 169 17.63 8.84 -5.44
CA ASP A 169 18.61 9.13 -4.39
C ASP A 169 18.84 10.64 -4.16
N LYS A 170 18.57 11.47 -5.17
CA LYS A 170 18.66 12.94 -5.06
C LYS A 170 17.45 13.58 -4.36
N ILE A 171 16.40 12.80 -4.13
CA ILE A 171 15.17 13.26 -3.48
C ILE A 171 15.29 12.95 -1.99
N ASP A 172 15.33 13.98 -1.16
CA ASP A 172 15.16 13.82 0.28
C ASP A 172 13.67 13.57 0.58
N PHE A 173 13.33 12.47 1.26
CA PHE A 173 11.94 12.22 1.69
C PHE A 173 11.59 12.92 3.01
N ASP A 174 12.53 13.60 3.67
CA ASP A 174 12.33 14.39 4.89
C ASP A 174 11.53 13.62 5.97
N LEU A 175 11.92 12.36 6.21
CA LEU A 175 11.26 11.50 7.20
C LEU A 175 11.39 12.01 8.65
N SER A 176 12.26 13.01 8.89
CA SER A 176 12.49 13.63 10.20
C SER A 176 11.41 14.66 10.57
N ASN A 177 10.64 15.14 9.59
CA ASN A 177 9.67 16.19 9.80
C ASN A 177 8.35 15.61 10.28
N THR A 178 7.98 15.93 11.52
CA THR A 178 6.82 15.40 12.25
C THR A 178 5.46 15.75 11.65
N GLU A 179 5.41 16.56 10.58
CA GLU A 179 4.22 16.68 9.74
C GLU A 179 4.09 15.44 8.83
N SER A 180 3.74 14.35 9.51
CA SER A 180 3.36 13.03 9.04
C SER A 180 2.64 13.09 7.69
N ASP A 181 3.01 12.17 6.80
CA ASP A 181 2.22 11.71 5.64
C ASP A 181 2.53 12.35 4.26
N VAL A 182 3.59 13.14 4.12
CA VAL A 182 3.95 13.77 2.82
C VAL A 182 4.37 12.73 1.78
N LEU A 183 5.26 11.80 2.14
CA LEU A 183 5.68 10.75 1.24
C LEU A 183 4.52 9.79 0.92
N GLY A 184 3.70 9.46 1.94
CA GLY A 184 2.44 8.73 1.79
C GLY A 184 1.53 9.34 0.76
N ASP A 185 1.24 10.63 0.90
CA ASP A 185 0.42 11.39 -0.05
C ASP A 185 1.02 11.47 -1.46
N ALA A 186 2.36 11.53 -1.58
CA ALA A 186 3.04 11.49 -2.87
C ALA A 186 2.92 10.10 -3.51
N TYR A 187 3.02 9.03 -2.72
CA TYR A 187 2.85 7.66 -3.16
C TYR A 187 1.41 7.37 -3.59
N GLU A 188 0.40 7.78 -2.81
CA GLU A 188 -1.02 7.69 -3.18
C GLU A 188 -1.32 8.46 -4.48
N TYR A 189 -0.69 9.63 -4.65
CA TYR A 189 -0.80 10.40 -5.88
C TYR A 189 -0.27 9.61 -7.09
N LEU A 190 0.93 9.02 -6.99
CA LEU A 190 1.49 8.20 -8.08
C LEU A 190 0.57 7.01 -8.41
N ILE A 191 0.05 6.31 -7.40
CA ILE A 191 -0.92 5.22 -7.60
C ILE A 191 -2.13 5.72 -8.42
N GLY A 192 -2.67 6.89 -8.06
CA GLY A 192 -3.77 7.51 -8.79
C GLY A 192 -3.43 7.90 -10.23
N GLU A 193 -2.25 8.49 -10.46
CA GLU A 193 -1.79 8.87 -11.81
C GLU A 193 -1.66 7.63 -12.70
N PHE A 194 -1.01 6.57 -12.21
CA PHE A 194 -0.88 5.31 -12.96
C PHE A 194 -2.24 4.67 -13.22
N ALA A 195 -3.16 4.70 -12.26
CA ALA A 195 -4.51 4.17 -12.47
C ALA A 195 -5.32 4.98 -13.50
N SER A 196 -5.15 6.30 -13.53
CA SER A 196 -5.84 7.18 -14.49
C SER A 196 -5.30 7.04 -15.91
N GLY A 197 -3.99 6.79 -16.04
CA GLY A 197 -3.32 6.55 -17.32
C GLY A 197 -3.57 5.17 -17.92
N ALA A 198 -3.98 4.19 -17.12
CA ALA A 198 -4.13 2.79 -17.51
C ALA A 198 -5.25 2.52 -18.53
N GLY A 199 -6.25 3.42 -18.67
CA GLY A 199 -7.35 3.27 -19.63
C GLY A 199 -8.18 1.98 -19.49
N LYS A 200 -8.11 1.29 -18.33
CA LYS A 200 -8.75 -0.01 -18.11
C LYS A 200 -10.28 0.10 -18.17
N LYS A 201 -10.91 -0.74 -18.99
CA LYS A 201 -12.38 -0.84 -19.15
C LYS A 201 -13.05 -1.85 -18.21
N ALA A 202 -12.27 -2.63 -17.46
CA ALA A 202 -12.69 -3.66 -16.52
C ALA A 202 -11.56 -3.95 -15.51
N GLY A 203 -11.89 -4.50 -14.34
CA GLY A 203 -10.93 -4.79 -13.26
C GLY A 203 -10.97 -3.77 -12.12
N GLU A 204 -10.06 -3.86 -11.16
CA GLU A 204 -9.98 -2.94 -10.02
C GLU A 204 -9.90 -1.48 -10.48
N PHE A 205 -10.83 -0.67 -9.99
CA PHE A 205 -10.88 0.77 -10.24
C PHE A 205 -10.26 1.50 -9.06
N TYR A 206 -9.34 2.41 -9.34
CA TYR A 206 -8.86 3.35 -8.33
C TYR A 206 -10.01 4.26 -7.90
N THR A 207 -10.24 4.36 -6.60
CA THR A 207 -11.31 5.21 -6.06
C THR A 207 -10.80 6.66 -6.04
N PRO A 208 -11.41 7.60 -6.79
CA PRO A 208 -10.96 8.98 -6.82
C PRO A 208 -10.91 9.58 -5.41
N GLN A 209 -9.89 10.39 -5.14
CA GLN A 209 -9.60 10.90 -3.81
C GLN A 209 -10.82 11.61 -3.15
N ALA A 210 -11.57 12.40 -3.92
CA ALA A 210 -12.77 13.08 -3.44
C ALA A 210 -13.85 12.11 -2.93
N VAL A 211 -14.04 10.99 -3.64
CA VAL A 211 -15.01 9.94 -3.27
C VAL A 211 -14.55 9.22 -2.01
N SER A 212 -13.28 8.81 -1.96
CA SER A 212 -12.69 8.15 -0.78
C SER A 212 -12.78 9.02 0.47
N THR A 213 -12.53 10.33 0.33
CA THR A 213 -12.64 11.30 1.44
C THR A 213 -14.06 11.39 1.96
N LEU A 214 -15.04 11.50 1.04
CA LEU A 214 -16.43 11.59 1.43
C LEU A 214 -16.87 10.33 2.17
N LEU A 215 -16.53 9.14 1.64
CA LEU A 215 -16.84 7.87 2.30
C LEU A 215 -16.21 7.80 3.68
N ALA A 216 -14.92 8.10 3.80
CA ALA A 216 -14.20 8.13 5.08
C ALA A 216 -14.90 9.03 6.10
N LYS A 217 -15.22 10.29 5.73
CA LYS A 217 -15.94 11.25 6.59
C LYS A 217 -17.32 10.77 7.02
N ILE A 218 -18.06 10.12 6.11
CA ILE A 218 -19.39 9.57 6.41
C ILE A 218 -19.25 8.47 7.46
N VAL A 219 -18.32 7.53 7.26
CA VAL A 219 -18.21 6.36 8.13
C VAL A 219 -17.62 6.74 9.51
N THR A 220 -16.72 7.72 9.57
CA THR A 220 -16.12 8.22 10.81
C THR A 220 -16.94 9.30 11.52
N HIS A 221 -18.07 9.73 10.96
CA HIS A 221 -18.87 10.82 11.51
C HIS A 221 -19.19 10.62 13.01
N GLY A 222 -18.84 11.62 13.83
CA GLY A 222 -19.07 11.60 15.28
C GLY A 222 -18.17 10.64 16.06
N LYS A 223 -17.14 10.05 15.44
CA LYS A 223 -16.19 9.14 16.10
C LYS A 223 -14.82 9.77 16.17
N THR A 224 -14.15 9.59 17.30
CA THR A 224 -12.77 10.06 17.51
C THR A 224 -11.76 8.92 17.42
N GLN A 225 -12.20 7.68 17.60
CA GLN A 225 -11.38 6.47 17.54
C GLN A 225 -12.19 5.31 16.96
N LEU A 226 -11.52 4.34 16.34
CA LEU A 226 -12.12 3.11 15.84
C LEU A 226 -11.40 1.89 16.41
N ARG A 227 -12.17 0.91 16.90
CA ARG A 227 -11.58 -0.38 17.28
C ARG A 227 -11.05 -1.15 16.07
N SER A 228 -11.76 -1.09 14.95
CA SER A 228 -11.37 -1.80 13.74
C SER A 228 -12.05 -1.20 12.53
N VAL A 229 -11.35 -1.19 11.39
CA VAL A 229 -11.91 -0.92 10.05
C VAL A 229 -11.65 -2.12 9.15
N TYR A 230 -12.58 -2.45 8.27
CA TYR A 230 -12.43 -3.53 7.30
C TYR A 230 -12.85 -3.11 5.89
N ASP A 231 -12.01 -3.42 4.91
CA ASP A 231 -12.34 -3.32 3.48
C ASP A 231 -12.17 -4.67 2.77
N PRO A 232 -13.27 -5.35 2.39
CA PRO A 232 -13.25 -6.64 1.72
C PRO A 232 -12.73 -6.62 0.27
N THR A 233 -12.51 -5.46 -0.34
CA THR A 233 -11.94 -5.32 -1.69
C THR A 233 -11.04 -4.09 -1.69
N CYS A 234 -10.00 -4.13 -0.85
CA CYS A 234 -9.30 -2.93 -0.42
C CYS A 234 -8.47 -2.27 -1.53
N GLY A 235 -8.22 -2.94 -2.65
CA GLY A 235 -7.35 -2.44 -3.69
C GLY A 235 -6.00 -2.06 -3.10
N SER A 236 -5.51 -0.86 -3.42
CA SER A 236 -4.26 -0.30 -2.89
C SER A 236 -4.29 0.06 -1.39
N GLY A 237 -5.40 -0.18 -0.68
CA GLY A 237 -5.54 0.19 0.74
C GLY A 237 -5.79 1.68 1.00
N SER A 238 -5.83 2.53 -0.04
CA SER A 238 -6.00 3.98 0.08
C SER A 238 -7.25 4.41 0.85
N LEU A 239 -8.36 3.69 0.70
CA LEU A 239 -9.60 4.00 1.42
C LEU A 239 -9.48 3.73 2.93
N LEU A 240 -8.79 2.65 3.31
CA LEU A 240 -8.52 2.31 4.71
C LEU A 240 -7.63 3.37 5.37
N LEU A 241 -6.58 3.82 4.68
CA LEU A 241 -5.71 4.91 5.13
C LEU A 241 -6.47 6.23 5.27
N ARG A 242 -7.40 6.52 4.34
CA ARG A 242 -8.28 7.69 4.43
C ARG A 242 -9.15 7.65 5.68
N VAL A 243 -9.69 6.48 6.04
CA VAL A 243 -10.46 6.30 7.27
C VAL A 243 -9.58 6.55 8.50
N LYS A 244 -8.34 6.03 8.52
CA LYS A 244 -7.36 6.28 9.59
C LYS A 244 -7.11 7.78 9.78
N ARG A 245 -6.99 8.57 8.69
CA ARG A 245 -6.77 10.03 8.74
C ARG A 245 -7.93 10.83 9.33
N GLU A 246 -9.16 10.33 9.27
CA GLU A 246 -10.35 11.04 9.75
C GLU A 246 -10.64 10.82 11.25
N VAL A 247 -9.82 10.00 11.94
CA VAL A 247 -9.93 9.73 13.38
C VAL A 247 -8.56 9.85 14.05
N LYS A 248 -8.52 9.92 15.38
CA LYS A 248 -7.26 10.02 16.14
C LYS A 248 -6.48 8.71 16.17
N ASP A 249 -7.20 7.58 16.24
CA ASP A 249 -6.58 6.26 16.28
C ASP A 249 -7.54 5.19 15.73
N VAL A 250 -6.93 4.14 15.17
CA VAL A 250 -7.59 2.92 14.72
C VAL A 250 -6.79 1.75 15.29
N ASP A 251 -7.40 0.93 16.16
CA ASP A 251 -6.66 -0.15 16.82
C ASP A 251 -6.20 -1.20 15.79
N MET A 252 -7.07 -1.57 14.84
CA MET A 252 -6.76 -2.56 13.79
C MET A 252 -7.36 -2.22 12.41
N ILE A 253 -6.56 -2.38 11.36
CA ILE A 253 -6.97 -2.22 9.96
C ILE A 253 -6.98 -3.58 9.27
N TYR A 254 -8.12 -3.97 8.69
CA TYR A 254 -8.26 -5.22 7.96
C TYR A 254 -8.57 -4.97 6.50
N GLY A 255 -7.94 -5.75 5.61
CA GLY A 255 -8.17 -5.66 4.17
C GLY A 255 -8.19 -7.04 3.51
N GLN A 256 -8.89 -7.12 2.39
CA GLN A 256 -8.83 -8.28 1.52
C GLN A 256 -8.70 -7.82 0.07
N GLU A 257 -7.74 -8.40 -0.65
CA GLU A 257 -7.51 -8.13 -2.07
C GLU A 257 -7.27 -9.45 -2.81
N MET A 258 -7.83 -9.61 -3.99
CA MET A 258 -7.69 -10.82 -4.79
C MET A 258 -6.43 -10.77 -5.66
N ASN A 259 -6.13 -9.61 -6.25
CA ASN A 259 -4.98 -9.45 -7.14
C ASN A 259 -3.68 -9.36 -6.34
N ARG A 260 -2.70 -10.22 -6.67
CA ARG A 260 -1.41 -10.31 -5.95
C ARG A 260 -0.61 -9.01 -5.99
N THR A 261 -0.48 -8.40 -7.17
CA THR A 261 0.23 -7.14 -7.36
C THR A 261 -0.43 -6.00 -6.59
N THR A 262 -1.77 -5.92 -6.63
CA THR A 262 -2.52 -4.90 -5.86
C THR A 262 -2.47 -5.18 -4.35
N TYR A 263 -2.45 -6.45 -3.94
CA TYR A 263 -2.26 -6.87 -2.56
C TYR A 263 -0.89 -6.43 -2.01
N ASN A 264 0.18 -6.64 -2.78
CA ASN A 264 1.53 -6.18 -2.43
C ASN A 264 1.58 -4.65 -2.33
N LEU A 265 0.94 -3.96 -3.29
CA LEU A 265 0.80 -2.51 -3.24
C LEU A 265 0.08 -2.03 -1.96
N ALA A 266 -0.97 -2.72 -1.53
CA ALA A 266 -1.68 -2.38 -0.30
C ALA A 266 -0.80 -2.49 0.94
N ARG A 267 0.00 -3.56 1.05
CA ARG A 267 0.96 -3.76 2.15
C ARG A 267 2.04 -2.70 2.17
N MET A 268 2.68 -2.42 1.02
CA MET A 268 3.65 -1.33 0.90
C MET A 268 3.03 0.01 1.29
N ASN A 269 1.79 0.27 0.87
CA ASN A 269 1.09 1.52 1.15
C ASN A 269 0.81 1.69 2.66
N MET A 270 0.44 0.62 3.36
CA MET A 270 0.27 0.64 4.83
C MET A 270 1.58 1.00 5.55
N ILE A 271 2.67 0.32 5.18
CA ILE A 271 3.99 0.51 5.78
C ILE A 271 4.50 1.94 5.52
N LEU A 272 4.35 2.44 4.31
CA LEU A 272 4.80 3.77 3.91
C LEU A 272 4.02 4.90 4.62
N HIS A 273 2.77 4.65 4.99
CA HIS A 273 1.94 5.54 5.84
C HIS A 273 2.16 5.31 7.34
N ASP A 274 3.27 4.66 7.71
CA ASP A 274 3.68 4.40 9.09
C ASP A 274 2.60 3.68 9.91
N VAL A 275 1.84 2.79 9.25
CA VAL A 275 0.97 1.85 9.96
C VAL A 275 1.85 0.71 10.46
N HIS A 276 2.04 0.65 11.78
CA HIS A 276 2.80 -0.41 12.44
C HIS A 276 2.27 -1.80 12.05
N PHE A 277 3.17 -2.78 11.83
CA PHE A 277 2.84 -4.14 11.37
C PHE A 277 1.78 -4.82 12.26
N SER A 278 1.87 -4.63 13.57
CA SER A 278 0.88 -5.18 14.53
C SER A 278 -0.52 -4.54 14.44
N LYS A 279 -0.71 -3.45 13.69
CA LYS A 279 -1.96 -2.70 13.56
C LYS A 279 -2.70 -2.95 12.25
N PHE A 280 -2.20 -3.80 11.34
CA PHE A 280 -2.91 -4.14 10.11
C PHE A 280 -2.81 -5.62 9.73
N ASP A 281 -3.80 -6.10 8.98
CA ASP A 281 -3.77 -7.43 8.37
C ASP A 281 -4.50 -7.38 7.01
N ILE A 282 -3.72 -7.49 5.93
CA ILE A 282 -4.24 -7.61 4.56
C ILE A 282 -4.10 -9.06 4.12
N LYS A 283 -5.15 -9.67 3.55
CA LYS A 283 -5.07 -11.01 2.98
C LYS A 283 -5.25 -11.01 1.46
N GLN A 284 -4.47 -11.87 0.81
CA GLN A 284 -4.59 -12.16 -0.61
C GLN A 284 -5.56 -13.33 -0.84
N ASP A 285 -6.84 -13.06 -1.13
CA ASP A 285 -7.80 -14.11 -1.51
C ASP A 285 -9.06 -13.51 -2.13
N ASN A 286 -9.84 -14.34 -2.83
CA ASN A 286 -11.14 -13.91 -3.34
C ASN A 286 -12.20 -13.86 -2.22
N THR A 287 -12.63 -12.65 -1.86
CA THR A 287 -13.61 -12.36 -0.81
C THR A 287 -14.91 -13.15 -0.89
N LEU A 288 -15.39 -13.48 -2.10
CA LEU A 288 -16.65 -14.21 -2.27
C LEU A 288 -16.52 -15.70 -2.00
N THR A 289 -15.35 -16.29 -2.28
CA THR A 289 -15.11 -17.75 -2.16
C THR A 289 -14.39 -18.11 -0.87
N LYS A 290 -13.54 -17.21 -0.39
CA LYS A 290 -12.78 -17.31 0.86
C LYS A 290 -12.81 -15.95 1.53
N SER A 291 -13.95 -15.62 2.13
CA SER A 291 -14.03 -14.42 2.95
C SER A 291 -13.03 -14.53 4.10
N LEU A 292 -12.40 -13.40 4.47
CA LEU A 292 -11.57 -13.31 5.66
C LEU A 292 -12.29 -13.98 6.84
N LYS A 293 -11.83 -15.16 7.25
CA LYS A 293 -12.36 -15.87 8.42
C LYS A 293 -11.86 -15.26 9.74
N LEU A 294 -11.79 -13.93 9.80
CA LEU A 294 -11.63 -13.20 11.06
C LEU A 294 -12.79 -13.47 12.06
N TRP A 295 -13.85 -14.10 11.57
CA TRP A 295 -15.02 -14.57 12.30
C TRP A 295 -14.75 -15.54 13.46
N SER A 296 -13.63 -16.27 13.46
CA SER A 296 -13.29 -17.25 14.51
C SER A 296 -12.18 -16.79 15.48
N GLN A 297 -11.32 -15.88 15.05
CA GLN A 297 -10.20 -15.39 15.86
C GLN A 297 -10.58 -14.21 16.77
N ILE A 298 -11.70 -13.53 16.48
CA ILE A 298 -12.16 -12.37 17.28
C ILE A 298 -12.90 -12.77 18.58
N ARG A 299 -13.26 -14.05 18.80
CA ARG A 299 -13.72 -14.60 20.11
C ARG A 299 -13.54 -16.13 20.20
N PRO A 300 -12.87 -16.68 21.24
CA PRO A 300 -12.76 -18.14 21.43
C PRO A 300 -14.04 -18.85 21.92
N SER A 301 -15.16 -18.14 22.17
CA SER A 301 -16.33 -18.73 22.83
C SER A 301 -17.66 -18.19 22.30
N LEU A 302 -18.19 -18.83 21.25
CA LEU A 302 -19.63 -18.85 21.02
C LEU A 302 -20.10 -20.28 20.70
N PRO A 303 -21.23 -20.75 21.26
CA PRO A 303 -21.76 -22.07 20.96
C PRO A 303 -22.17 -22.20 19.49
N ILE A 304 -21.92 -23.37 18.93
CA ILE A 304 -22.31 -23.75 17.56
C ILE A 304 -23.83 -23.62 17.42
N GLY A 305 -24.30 -22.79 16.49
CA GLY A 305 -25.73 -22.72 16.11
C GLY A 305 -26.39 -21.34 16.05
N GLN A 306 -25.68 -20.23 16.31
CA GLN A 306 -26.21 -18.88 16.08
C GLN A 306 -25.69 -18.26 14.77
N PRO A 307 -26.49 -17.42 14.07
CA PRO A 307 -26.03 -16.71 12.89
C PRO A 307 -24.80 -15.87 13.23
N ILE A 308 -23.72 -16.10 12.47
CA ILE A 308 -22.41 -15.50 12.66
C ILE A 308 -22.55 -13.98 12.47
N LEU A 309 -22.44 -13.20 13.56
CA LEU A 309 -22.53 -11.73 13.55
C LEU A 309 -21.18 -11.11 13.17
N CYS A 310 -21.18 -10.23 12.17
CA CYS A 310 -19.99 -9.49 11.74
C CYS A 310 -19.65 -8.49 12.85
N PHE A 311 -18.52 -8.65 13.53
CA PHE A 311 -18.10 -7.76 14.61
C PHE A 311 -17.18 -6.62 14.15
N TYR A 312 -17.10 -6.33 12.84
CA TYR A 312 -16.49 -5.09 12.39
C TYR A 312 -17.41 -3.92 12.73
N ARG A 313 -16.93 -2.98 13.55
CA ARG A 313 -17.66 -1.75 13.86
C ARG A 313 -17.86 -0.87 12.62
N MET A 314 -17.07 -1.07 11.57
CA MET A 314 -17.15 -0.34 10.32
C MET A 314 -16.66 -1.17 9.14
N ILE A 315 -17.44 -1.18 8.06
CA ILE A 315 -17.08 -1.78 6.78
C ILE A 315 -17.16 -0.68 5.74
N VAL A 316 -16.11 -0.51 4.94
CA VAL A 316 -16.07 0.41 3.79
C VAL A 316 -15.57 -0.39 2.60
N PHE A 317 -16.14 -0.23 1.41
CA PHE A 317 -15.63 -0.88 0.21
C PHE A 317 -16.00 -0.10 -1.04
N HIS A 318 -15.17 -0.28 -2.08
CA HIS A 318 -15.50 0.09 -3.44
C HIS A 318 -15.41 -1.15 -4.33
N LEU A 319 -16.56 -1.67 -4.77
CA LEU A 319 -16.62 -2.88 -5.59
C LEU A 319 -16.22 -2.59 -7.05
N THR A 320 -15.46 -3.51 -7.63
CA THR A 320 -15.18 -3.56 -9.06
C THR A 320 -16.47 -3.68 -9.88
N VAL A 321 -16.63 -2.82 -10.89
CA VAL A 321 -17.76 -2.85 -11.83
C VAL A 321 -17.58 -4.01 -12.82
N ASN A 322 -18.67 -4.72 -13.15
CA ASN A 322 -18.73 -5.80 -14.17
C ASN A 322 -17.89 -7.07 -13.90
N LEU A 323 -17.86 -7.57 -12.66
CA LEU A 323 -17.31 -8.90 -12.39
C LEU A 323 -18.24 -10.01 -12.95
N PRO A 324 -17.73 -10.95 -13.77
CA PRO A 324 -18.50 -12.10 -14.24
C PRO A 324 -18.64 -13.15 -13.13
N GLN A 325 -19.38 -12.83 -12.07
CA GLN A 325 -19.64 -13.74 -10.94
C GLN A 325 -21.11 -14.19 -10.95
N LYS A 326 -21.38 -15.40 -10.44
CA LYS A 326 -22.76 -15.94 -10.43
C LYS A 326 -23.65 -15.06 -9.53
N PRO A 327 -24.90 -14.75 -9.91
CA PRO A 327 -25.77 -13.82 -9.18
C PRO A 327 -25.98 -14.15 -7.69
N LYS A 328 -25.87 -15.43 -7.31
CA LYS A 328 -25.95 -15.87 -5.90
C LYS A 328 -24.81 -15.34 -5.02
N GLN A 329 -23.60 -15.19 -5.55
CA GLN A 329 -22.43 -14.76 -4.78
C GLN A 329 -22.45 -13.25 -4.50
N ILE A 330 -22.88 -12.46 -5.48
CA ILE A 330 -23.09 -11.00 -5.31
C ILE A 330 -24.13 -10.75 -4.21
N TRP A 331 -25.23 -11.52 -4.20
CA TRP A 331 -26.28 -11.40 -3.19
C TRP A 331 -25.80 -11.67 -1.75
N LEU A 332 -24.85 -12.58 -1.54
CA LEU A 332 -24.22 -12.82 -0.24
C LEU A 332 -23.44 -11.60 0.27
N LEU A 333 -22.71 -10.88 -0.58
CA LEU A 333 -21.96 -9.70 -0.16
C LEU A 333 -22.89 -8.55 0.25
N TYR A 334 -23.91 -8.28 -0.57
CA TYR A 334 -24.92 -7.25 -0.29
C TYR A 334 -25.79 -7.59 0.93
N SER A 335 -26.23 -8.85 1.09
CA SER A 335 -27.04 -9.25 2.26
C SER A 335 -26.26 -9.14 3.57
N THR A 336 -24.98 -9.53 3.59
CA THR A 336 -24.13 -9.39 4.79
C THR A 336 -23.90 -7.92 5.16
N CYS A 337 -23.79 -7.04 4.17
CA CYS A 337 -23.66 -5.60 4.38
C CYS A 337 -24.98 -4.94 4.84
N CYS A 338 -26.11 -5.31 4.22
CA CYS A 338 -27.45 -4.82 4.56
C CYS A 338 -27.86 -5.21 5.99
N ILE A 339 -27.50 -6.40 6.46
CA ILE A 339 -27.82 -6.85 7.84
C ILE A 339 -27.11 -5.97 8.89
N ASN A 340 -25.91 -5.45 8.60
CA ASN A 340 -25.19 -4.55 9.51
C ASN A 340 -25.70 -3.10 9.44
N LEU A 341 -26.03 -2.61 8.24
CA LEU A 341 -26.71 -1.31 8.05
C LEU A 341 -28.06 -1.28 8.79
N MET A 342 -28.83 -2.37 8.74
CA MET A 342 -30.10 -2.52 9.47
C MET A 342 -29.94 -2.54 11.00
N LYS A 343 -28.76 -2.89 11.53
CA LYS A 343 -28.49 -2.85 12.99
C LYS A 343 -27.97 -1.49 13.46
N MET A 344 -27.32 -0.72 12.59
CA MET A 344 -26.93 0.67 12.87
C MET A 344 -28.12 1.62 12.82
N ALA A 345 -29.07 1.38 11.90
CA ALA A 345 -30.27 2.20 11.77
C ALA A 345 -31.38 1.71 12.72
N ARG A 346 -31.41 2.22 13.95
CA ARG A 346 -32.61 2.17 14.81
C ARG A 346 -33.71 3.13 14.31
N TRP A 347 -33.88 3.32 13.00
CA TRP A 347 -34.98 4.08 12.42
C TRP A 347 -35.50 3.36 11.18
N GLN A 348 -36.68 2.80 11.37
CA GLN A 348 -37.53 2.18 10.36
C GLN A 348 -38.00 3.29 9.40
N TRP A 349 -38.05 2.98 8.10
CA TRP A 349 -38.50 3.81 6.96
C TRP A 349 -37.46 4.75 6.34
N PHE A 350 -36.82 4.28 5.27
CA PHE A 350 -36.68 4.93 3.95
C PHE A 350 -35.57 4.21 3.15
N PHE A 351 -35.94 3.41 2.15
CA PHE A 351 -35.03 3.07 1.04
C PHE A 351 -35.82 2.99 -0.26
N HIS A 352 -35.58 3.96 -1.13
CA HIS A 352 -35.92 3.95 -2.54
C HIS A 352 -34.68 4.44 -3.30
N MET A 353 -34.39 3.80 -4.44
CA MET A 353 -33.26 4.01 -5.37
C MET A 353 -31.91 3.36 -4.95
N VAL A 354 -31.14 2.71 -5.82
CA VAL A 354 -31.00 2.82 -7.29
C VAL A 354 -30.87 1.41 -7.90
N TYR A 355 -31.79 1.05 -8.80
CA TYR A 355 -31.64 -0.06 -9.74
C TYR A 355 -31.32 0.55 -11.10
N CYS A 356 -30.18 0.21 -11.70
CA CYS A 356 -29.97 0.43 -13.12
C CYS A 356 -28.99 -0.62 -13.67
N SER A 357 -29.53 -1.70 -14.22
CA SER A 357 -28.91 -2.42 -15.34
C SER A 357 -29.99 -3.20 -16.10
N GLU A 358 -30.21 -2.79 -17.35
CA GLU A 358 -30.69 -3.59 -18.48
C GLU A 358 -32.09 -4.22 -18.40
N ALA A 359 -33.11 -3.41 -18.69
CA ALA A 359 -34.20 -3.87 -19.54
C ALA A 359 -34.40 -2.83 -20.65
N GLN A 360 -34.23 -3.24 -21.90
CA GLN A 360 -34.51 -2.41 -23.08
C GLN A 360 -35.94 -1.84 -22.99
N VAL A 361 -36.07 -0.52 -22.82
CA VAL A 361 -37.33 0.19 -23.07
C VAL A 361 -37.04 1.35 -24.02
N LYS A 362 -37.41 1.16 -25.29
CA LYS A 362 -37.53 2.25 -26.27
C LYS A 362 -38.54 3.27 -25.75
N VAL A 363 -38.08 4.46 -25.38
CA VAL A 363 -38.97 5.59 -25.08
C VAL A 363 -39.33 6.29 -26.40
N ARG A 364 -40.57 6.14 -26.83
CA ARG A 364 -41.22 6.99 -27.84
C ARG A 364 -41.65 8.28 -27.14
N PHE A 365 -41.22 9.44 -27.65
CA PHE A 365 -41.79 10.72 -27.23
C PHE A 365 -43.21 10.85 -27.80
N VAL A 366 -44.21 10.95 -26.92
CA VAL A 366 -45.55 11.43 -27.27
C VAL A 366 -45.66 12.84 -26.72
N SER A 367 -45.71 13.81 -27.64
CA SER A 367 -46.07 15.20 -27.35
C SER A 367 -47.59 15.27 -27.14
N THR A 368 -48.03 15.73 -25.99
CA THR A 368 -49.40 16.25 -25.80
C THR A 368 -49.35 17.59 -25.10
N SER A 369 -49.66 18.60 -25.92
CA SER A 369 -49.99 19.98 -25.56
C SER A 369 -51.04 20.06 -24.46
N LEU A 370 -50.82 20.94 -23.48
CA LEU A 370 -51.89 21.47 -22.63
C LEU A 370 -51.96 22.99 -22.82
N LYS A 371 -52.88 23.40 -23.70
CA LYS A 371 -53.51 24.73 -23.68
C LYS A 371 -54.61 24.70 -22.61
N LYS A 372 -54.52 25.58 -21.62
CA LYS A 372 -55.41 26.74 -21.47
C LYS A 372 -54.86 27.69 -20.42
#